data_AF-A0A1H7LZ91-F1
#
_entry.id   AF-A0A1H7LZ91-F1
#
_cell.length_a   1.000
_cell.length_b   1.000
_cell.length_c   1.000
_cell.angle_alpha   90.00
_cell.angle_beta   90.00
_cell.angle_gamma   90.00
#
_symmetry.space_group_name_H-M   'P 1'
#
loop_
_entity.id
_entity.type
_entity.pdbx_description
1 polymer ?
#
loop_
_entity_poly.entity_id
_entity_poly.type
_entity_poly.pdbx_seq_one_letter_code
_entity_poly.pdbx_strand_id
1 'polypeptide(L)'
;MYKHMAVLSLLSLACLVPVKANEYSVGLGVGAMYSGLGTNVALVSKTDLKYLSAGCVKYSTFSGATCGVGAGWVVTDLFSANTNKHGLGVYASIVDSERYFSHTSSVQGTKSYRHDSDVYGLGLSYNYFLNGIDKSGFNLGLSVHVTNADVVDNVGGFFQLGYQF
;
A
#
# COMPACT_ATOMS: atom_id res chain seq x y z
N MET A 1 -0.29 28.47 15.20
CA MET A 1 -1.02 29.05 14.06
C MET A 1 0.00 29.26 12.94
N TYR A 2 0.03 28.69 11.74
CA TYR A 2 -0.87 27.92 10.88
C TYR A 2 0.02 26.86 10.17
N LYS A 3 -0.26 25.56 10.27
CA LYS A 3 0.50 24.53 9.50
C LYS A 3 -0.33 23.32 9.02
N HIS A 4 -1.67 23.42 9.04
CA HIS A 4 -2.56 22.33 8.66
C HIS A 4 -3.48 22.64 7.46
N MET A 5 -3.22 23.71 6.71
CA MET A 5 -4.12 24.15 5.62
C MET A 5 -3.69 23.78 4.20
N ALA A 6 -2.58 23.06 4.02
CA ALA A 6 -2.08 22.74 2.68
C ALA A 6 -2.51 21.37 2.14
N VAL A 7 -2.99 20.45 2.99
CA VAL A 7 -3.32 19.07 2.55
C VAL A 7 -4.71 18.98 1.90
N LEU A 8 -5.62 19.91 2.22
CA LEU A 8 -6.99 19.90 1.68
C LEU A 8 -7.11 20.46 0.25
N SER A 9 -6.08 21.16 -0.25
CA SER A 9 -6.10 21.79 -1.58
C SER A 9 -5.86 20.81 -2.73
N LEU A 10 -5.13 19.71 -2.49
CA LEU A 10 -4.77 18.75 -3.54
C LEU A 10 -5.92 17.81 -3.94
N LEU A 11 -6.99 17.75 -3.13
CA LEU A 11 -8.18 16.93 -3.42
C LEU A 11 -9.07 17.54 -4.51
N SER A 12 -8.89 18.83 -4.83
CA SER A 12 -9.77 19.56 -5.76
C SER A 12 -9.32 19.49 -7.23
N LEU A 13 -8.09 19.04 -7.54
CA LEU A 13 -7.52 19.13 -8.88
C LEU A 13 -7.61 17.83 -9.71
N ALA A 14 -8.14 16.74 -9.16
CA ALA A 14 -8.30 15.47 -9.87
C ALA A 14 -9.55 15.41 -10.78
N CYS A 15 -10.34 16.49 -10.88
CA CYS A 15 -11.71 16.43 -11.43
C CYS A 15 -11.87 16.75 -12.93
N LEU A 16 -10.80 16.83 -13.74
CA LEU A 16 -10.92 17.33 -15.12
C LEU A 16 -10.24 16.49 -16.21
N VAL A 17 -10.00 15.20 -16.00
CA VAL A 17 -9.48 14.32 -17.07
C VAL A 17 -10.64 13.54 -17.70
N PRO A 18 -10.96 13.73 -19.00
CA PRO A 18 -11.91 12.87 -19.69
C PRO A 18 -11.21 11.54 -19.99
N VAL A 19 -11.48 10.52 -19.19
CA VAL A 19 -10.89 9.19 -19.37
C VAL A 19 -11.95 8.23 -19.92
N LYS A 20 -11.55 7.45 -20.94
CA LYS A 20 -12.31 6.32 -21.47
C LYS A 20 -12.92 5.49 -20.33
N ALA A 21 -14.07 4.86 -20.58
CA ALA A 21 -14.87 4.07 -19.63
C ALA A 21 -14.18 2.81 -19.05
N ASN A 22 -13.02 2.98 -18.42
CA ASN A 22 -12.63 2.18 -17.26
C ASN A 22 -13.22 2.90 -16.05
N GLU A 23 -13.88 2.14 -15.18
CA GLU A 23 -14.46 2.71 -13.97
C GLU A 23 -13.32 3.02 -12.98
N TYR A 24 -13.39 4.20 -12.38
CA TYR A 24 -12.50 4.57 -11.29
C TYR A 24 -13.09 4.07 -9.99
N SER A 25 -12.26 3.47 -9.15
CA SER A 25 -12.61 3.09 -7.80
C SER A 25 -11.71 3.82 -6.82
N VAL A 26 -12.28 4.21 -5.68
CA VAL A 26 -11.52 4.63 -4.51
C VAL A 26 -11.71 3.58 -3.43
N GLY A 27 -10.64 3.19 -2.75
CA GLY A 27 -10.69 2.20 -1.69
C GLY A 27 -10.16 2.74 -0.37
N LEU A 28 -10.66 2.21 0.74
CA LEU A 28 -10.09 2.39 2.06
C LEU A 28 -10.01 1.06 2.79
N GLY A 29 -8.94 0.83 3.54
CA GLY A 29 -8.75 -0.44 4.20
C GLY A 29 -7.38 -0.62 4.84
N VAL A 30 -7.13 -1.87 5.21
CA VAL A 30 -5.84 -2.37 5.69
C VAL A 30 -5.30 -3.42 4.74
N GLY A 31 -3.99 -3.45 4.51
CA GLY A 31 -3.28 -4.48 3.74
C GLY A 31 -2.44 -3.93 2.60
N ALA A 32 -1.95 -4.82 1.74
CA ALA A 32 -1.07 -4.46 0.62
C ALA A 32 -1.73 -3.48 -0.36
N MET A 33 -3.01 -3.68 -0.70
CA MET A 33 -3.76 -2.78 -1.58
C MET A 33 -3.99 -1.37 -1.01
N TYR A 34 -3.64 -1.13 0.26
CA TYR A 34 -3.87 0.13 0.96
C TYR A 34 -2.57 0.68 1.59
N SER A 35 -1.41 0.11 1.25
CA SER A 35 -0.10 0.42 1.86
C SER A 35 -0.13 0.41 3.38
N GLY A 36 -0.64 -0.69 3.96
CA GLY A 36 -0.94 -0.76 5.39
C GLY A 36 -2.36 -0.29 5.66
N LEU A 37 -2.58 0.57 6.65
CA LEU A 37 -3.86 1.27 6.86
C LEU A 37 -3.89 2.53 5.98
N GLY A 38 -4.79 2.58 5.02
CA GLY A 38 -4.80 3.70 4.08
C GLY A 38 -5.90 3.62 3.02
N THR A 39 -5.59 4.22 1.88
CA THR A 39 -6.49 4.36 0.74
C THR A 39 -5.83 3.93 -0.56
N ASN A 40 -6.63 3.62 -1.56
CA ASN A 40 -6.17 3.48 -2.93
C ASN A 40 -7.08 4.19 -3.93
N VAL A 41 -6.51 4.45 -5.10
CA VAL A 41 -7.23 4.83 -6.32
C VAL A 41 -6.93 3.79 -7.37
N ALA A 42 -7.96 3.30 -8.04
CA ALA A 42 -7.83 2.19 -8.97
C ALA A 42 -8.54 2.46 -10.31
N LEU A 43 -7.91 1.96 -11.37
CA LEU A 43 -8.53 1.75 -12.67
C LEU A 43 -9.07 0.33 -12.69
N VAL A 44 -10.38 0.21 -12.87
CA VAL A 44 -11.11 -1.05 -12.77
C VAL A 44 -11.74 -1.44 -14.10
N SER A 45 -11.60 -2.72 -14.44
CA SER A 45 -12.31 -3.40 -15.50
C SER A 45 -13.07 -4.60 -14.91
N LYS A 46 -13.81 -5.35 -15.73
CA LYS A 46 -14.47 -6.59 -15.31
C LYS A 46 -13.53 -7.64 -14.72
N THR A 47 -12.26 -7.60 -15.08
CA THR A 47 -11.26 -8.63 -14.79
C THR A 47 -9.97 -8.09 -14.17
N ASP A 48 -9.78 -6.77 -14.17
CA ASP A 48 -8.53 -6.13 -13.78
C ASP A 48 -8.77 -4.99 -12.81
N LEU A 49 -7.88 -4.84 -11.84
CA LEU A 49 -7.80 -3.68 -10.97
C LEU A 49 -6.34 -3.25 -10.85
N LYS A 50 -6.01 -2.09 -11.41
CA LYS A 50 -4.68 -1.47 -11.31
C LYS A 50 -4.78 -0.30 -10.35
N TYR A 51 -3.97 -0.28 -9.29
CA TYR A 51 -4.13 0.71 -8.23
C TYR A 51 -2.82 1.40 -7.86
N LEU A 52 -2.99 2.61 -7.32
CA LEU A 52 -2.00 3.32 -6.51
C LEU A 52 -2.56 3.47 -5.10
N SER A 53 -1.73 3.21 -4.09
CA SER A 53 -2.12 3.27 -2.69
C SER A 53 -1.22 4.21 -1.89
N ALA A 54 -1.78 4.73 -0.80
CA ALA A 54 -1.05 5.50 0.19
C ALA A 54 -1.62 5.18 1.58
N GLY A 55 -0.74 4.93 2.54
CA GLY A 55 -1.13 4.49 3.87
C GLY A 55 0.05 4.37 4.83
N CYS A 56 -0.20 3.85 6.03
CA CYS A 56 0.81 3.60 7.03
C CYS A 56 0.87 2.12 7.44
N VAL A 57 2.05 1.53 7.38
CA VAL A 57 2.30 0.09 7.62
C VAL A 57 2.64 -0.21 9.08
N LYS A 58 3.18 0.78 9.81
CA LYS A 58 3.56 0.63 11.21
C LYS A 58 3.31 1.92 11.96
N TYR A 59 2.94 1.79 13.24
CA TYR A 59 2.92 2.90 14.19
C TYR A 59 3.58 2.45 15.48
N SER A 60 4.50 3.26 16.01
CA SER A 60 4.96 3.08 17.38
C SER A 60 5.14 4.43 18.09
N THR A 61 4.92 4.44 19.40
CA THR A 61 5.09 5.63 20.25
C THR A 61 6.51 6.18 20.19
N PHE A 62 7.51 5.32 20.00
CA PHE A 62 8.93 5.70 19.98
C PHE A 62 9.43 6.08 18.58
N SER A 63 8.85 5.47 17.53
CA SER A 63 9.37 5.62 16.17
C SER A 63 8.52 6.47 15.23
N GLY A 64 7.28 6.77 15.60
CA GLY A 64 6.30 7.42 14.74
C GLY A 64 5.59 6.43 13.80
N ALA A 65 4.87 6.98 12.83
CA ALA A 65 4.21 6.22 11.77
C ALA A 65 5.17 6.02 10.58
N THR A 66 5.24 4.80 10.08
CA THR A 66 5.88 4.50 8.79
C THR A 66 4.79 4.55 7.73
N CYS A 67 4.80 5.60 6.91
CA CYS A 67 3.81 5.81 5.86
C CYS A 67 4.48 5.88 4.50
N GLY A 68 3.78 5.39 3.49
CA GLY A 68 4.33 5.25 2.17
C GLY A 68 3.27 5.06 1.11
N VAL A 69 3.76 4.83 -0.10
CA VAL A 69 2.93 4.59 -1.28
C VAL A 69 3.20 3.19 -1.82
N GLY A 70 2.23 2.71 -2.59
CA GLY A 70 2.31 1.44 -3.28
C GLY A 70 1.59 1.48 -4.62
N ALA A 71 1.86 0.47 -5.42
CA ALA A 71 1.19 0.24 -6.68
C ALA A 71 1.00 -1.27 -6.87
N GLY A 72 -0.06 -1.66 -7.55
CA GLY A 72 -0.27 -3.06 -7.87
C GLY A 72 -1.31 -3.29 -8.95
N TRP A 73 -1.42 -4.55 -9.32
CA TRP A 73 -2.36 -5.03 -10.32
C TRP A 73 -2.92 -6.37 -9.88
N VAL A 74 -4.25 -6.45 -9.85
CA VAL A 74 -5.02 -7.65 -9.54
C VAL A 74 -5.77 -8.08 -10.79
N VAL A 75 -5.75 -9.38 -11.09
CA VAL A 75 -6.46 -10.02 -12.19
C VAL A 75 -7.34 -11.15 -11.68
N THR A 76 -8.57 -11.26 -12.20
CA THR A 76 -9.51 -12.32 -11.80
C THR A 76 -9.73 -13.41 -12.85
N ASP A 77 -9.34 -13.15 -14.11
CA ASP A 77 -9.51 -14.11 -15.21
C ASP A 77 -8.36 -15.13 -15.31
N LEU A 78 -7.87 -15.56 -14.16
CA LEU A 78 -6.90 -16.64 -14.09
C LEU A 78 -7.66 -17.96 -13.89
N PHE A 79 -7.36 -18.95 -14.72
CA PHE A 79 -7.92 -20.31 -14.66
C PHE A 79 -9.38 -20.46 -15.11
N SER A 80 -9.88 -19.61 -16.00
CA SER A 80 -11.23 -19.71 -16.58
C SER A 80 -12.36 -19.73 -15.53
N ALA A 81 -12.12 -19.12 -14.37
CA ALA A 81 -13.12 -19.01 -13.32
C ALA A 81 -14.26 -18.13 -13.85
N ASN A 82 -15.50 -18.66 -13.83
CA ASN A 82 -16.69 -17.94 -14.32
C ASN A 82 -17.16 -16.85 -13.33
N THR A 83 -16.24 -16.30 -12.52
CA THR A 83 -16.51 -15.31 -11.47
C THR A 83 -15.35 -14.31 -11.43
N ASN A 84 -15.67 -13.04 -11.26
CA ASN A 84 -14.67 -11.99 -11.04
C ASN A 84 -14.48 -11.64 -9.56
N LYS A 85 -14.69 -12.61 -8.67
CA LYS A 85 -14.57 -12.43 -7.21
C LYS A 85 -13.20 -12.81 -6.68
N HIS A 86 -12.49 -13.71 -7.35
CA HIS A 86 -11.20 -14.22 -6.92
C HIS A 86 -10.12 -13.56 -7.77
N GLY A 87 -9.26 -12.75 -7.14
CA GLY A 87 -8.19 -12.03 -7.81
C GLY A 87 -6.83 -12.49 -7.30
N LEU A 88 -5.88 -12.71 -8.22
CA LEU A 88 -4.46 -12.77 -7.88
C LEU A 88 -3.80 -11.49 -8.36
N GLY A 89 -2.86 -10.98 -7.59
CA GLY A 89 -2.20 -9.74 -7.94
C GLY A 89 -0.74 -9.68 -7.56
N VAL A 90 -0.05 -8.74 -8.20
CA VAL A 90 1.32 -8.36 -7.89
C VAL A 90 1.33 -6.94 -7.38
N TYR A 91 2.25 -6.62 -6.46
CA TYR A 91 2.39 -5.26 -5.96
C TYR A 91 3.83 -4.91 -5.59
N ALA A 92 4.09 -3.62 -5.56
CA ALA A 92 5.28 -2.99 -5.02
C ALA A 92 4.85 -1.91 -4.03
N SER A 93 5.38 -1.91 -2.81
CA SER A 93 5.03 -0.90 -1.80
C SER A 93 6.17 -0.69 -0.82
N ILE A 94 6.18 0.45 -0.13
CA ILE A 94 6.84 0.53 1.17
C ILE A 94 6.10 -0.40 2.12
N VAL A 95 6.82 -1.32 2.76
CA VAL A 95 6.27 -2.36 3.64
C VAL A 95 6.77 -2.25 5.07
N ASP A 96 7.92 -1.60 5.29
CA ASP A 96 8.42 -1.22 6.60
C ASP A 96 9.41 -0.04 6.51
N SER A 97 10.00 0.36 7.64
CA SER A 97 11.16 1.24 7.73
C SER A 97 12.12 0.71 8.79
N GLU A 98 13.41 0.63 8.44
CA GLU A 98 14.49 0.30 9.36
C GLU A 98 15.03 1.56 10.03
N ARG A 99 15.30 1.45 11.34
CA ARG A 99 15.97 2.49 12.12
C ARG A 99 17.12 1.86 12.89
N TYR A 100 18.34 2.33 12.64
CA TYR A 100 19.51 1.94 13.42
C TYR A 100 20.30 3.15 13.91
N PHE A 101 20.98 2.97 15.05
CA PHE A 101 21.84 3.98 15.66
C PHE A 101 23.30 3.55 15.50
N SER A 102 24.11 4.36 14.82
CA SER A 102 25.56 4.18 14.81
C SER A 102 26.21 5.10 15.83
N HIS A 103 27.22 4.58 16.53
CA HIS A 103 28.01 5.34 17.49
C HIS A 103 29.41 5.52 16.92
N THR A 104 29.85 6.76 16.75
CA THR A 104 31.26 7.07 16.48
C THR A 104 31.87 7.67 17.73
N SER A 105 32.81 6.94 18.33
CA SER A 105 33.63 7.44 19.44
C SER A 105 34.87 8.12 18.89
N SER A 106 35.03 9.41 19.20
CA SER A 106 36.25 10.18 18.94
C SER A 106 36.86 10.64 20.25
N VAL A 107 38.12 11.08 20.22
CA VAL A 107 38.88 11.62 21.37
C VAL A 107 38.17 12.84 22.00
N GLN A 108 37.22 13.46 21.30
CA GLN A 108 36.41 14.61 21.72
C GLN A 108 34.97 14.27 22.18
N GLY A 109 34.61 12.99 22.25
CA GLY A 109 33.29 12.52 22.69
C GLY A 109 32.59 11.56 21.72
N THR A 110 31.47 10.99 22.15
CA THR A 110 30.64 10.08 21.34
C THR A 110 29.59 10.87 20.57
N LYS A 111 29.58 10.71 19.24
CA LYS A 111 28.51 11.23 18.37
C LYS A 111 27.62 10.06 17.94
N SER A 112 26.32 10.18 18.18
CA SER A 112 25.32 9.21 17.72
C SER A 112 24.68 9.72 16.43
N TYR A 113 24.67 8.89 15.39
CA TYR A 113 23.99 9.17 14.13
C TYR A 113 22.78 8.25 13.98
N ARG A 114 21.62 8.84 13.66
CA ARG A 114 20.39 8.11 13.39
C ARG A 114 20.29 7.87 11.89
N HIS A 115 20.13 6.61 11.49
CA HIS A 115 19.82 6.24 10.11
C HIS A 115 18.38 5.73 10.04
N ASP A 116 17.61 6.29 9.10
CA ASP A 116 16.24 5.89 8.78
C ASP A 116 16.24 5.48 7.30
N SER A 117 15.84 4.24 7.00
CA SER A 117 15.72 3.73 5.63
C SER A 117 14.36 3.10 5.41
N ASP A 118 13.74 3.38 4.27
CA ASP A 118 12.50 2.73 3.87
C ASP A 118 12.79 1.31 3.38
N VAL A 119 11.89 0.38 3.70
CA VAL A 119 11.91 -1.00 3.22
C VAL A 119 10.85 -1.15 2.15
N TYR A 120 11.29 -1.50 0.95
CA TYR A 120 10.46 -1.78 -0.21
C TYR A 120 10.19 -3.27 -0.32
N GLY A 121 8.94 -3.61 -0.59
CA GLY A 121 8.48 -4.98 -0.80
C GLY A 121 7.95 -5.19 -2.22
N LEU A 122 8.30 -6.33 -2.82
CA LEU A 122 7.66 -6.86 -4.03
C LEU A 122 6.90 -8.12 -3.66
N GLY A 123 5.61 -8.18 -3.98
CA GLY A 123 4.75 -9.24 -3.45
C GLY A 123 3.69 -9.77 -4.40
N LEU A 124 3.17 -10.93 -3.99
CA LEU A 124 2.00 -11.57 -4.55
C LEU A 124 0.84 -11.45 -3.56
N SER A 125 -0.37 -11.31 -4.08
CA SER A 125 -1.59 -11.19 -3.29
C SER A 125 -2.70 -12.05 -3.87
N TYR A 126 -3.55 -12.54 -2.98
CA TYR A 126 -4.84 -13.10 -3.29
C TYR A 126 -5.92 -12.22 -2.65
N ASN A 127 -6.93 -11.86 -3.43
CA ASN A 127 -8.01 -10.96 -3.03
C ASN A 127 -9.35 -11.60 -3.36
N TYR A 128 -10.30 -11.51 -2.44
CA TYR A 128 -11.68 -11.93 -2.61
C TYR A 128 -12.60 -10.71 -2.53
N PHE A 129 -13.23 -10.37 -3.65
CA PHE A 129 -14.17 -9.26 -3.78
C PHE A 129 -15.60 -9.80 -3.61
N LEU A 130 -16.29 -9.40 -2.53
CA LEU A 130 -17.60 -9.97 -2.18
C LEU A 130 -18.64 -9.78 -3.32
N ASN A 131 -18.58 -8.62 -3.97
CA ASN A 131 -19.51 -8.23 -5.04
C ASN A 131 -18.94 -8.40 -6.46
N GLY A 132 -17.66 -8.78 -6.59
CA GLY A 132 -16.91 -8.73 -7.85
C GLY A 132 -15.91 -7.57 -7.87
N ILE A 133 -14.81 -7.73 -8.62
CA ILE A 133 -13.71 -6.75 -8.69
C ILE A 133 -14.14 -5.41 -9.29
N ASP A 134 -15.20 -5.41 -10.09
CA ASP A 134 -15.76 -4.26 -10.82
C ASP A 134 -16.94 -3.59 -10.11
N LYS A 135 -17.18 -3.89 -8.83
CA LYS A 135 -18.32 -3.33 -8.09
C LYS A 135 -17.89 -2.81 -6.72
N SER A 136 -18.63 -1.81 -6.24
CA SER A 136 -18.50 -1.32 -4.87
C SER A 136 -18.74 -2.45 -3.87
N GLY A 137 -17.91 -2.57 -2.84
CA GLY A 137 -18.08 -3.59 -1.81
C GLY A 137 -16.84 -3.89 -1.01
N PHE A 138 -16.99 -4.80 -0.05
CA PHE A 138 -15.88 -5.29 0.75
C PHE A 138 -14.99 -6.25 -0.05
N ASN A 139 -13.69 -6.18 0.24
CA ASN A 139 -12.71 -7.15 -0.20
C ASN A 139 -11.87 -7.64 0.99
N LEU A 140 -11.44 -8.90 0.89
CA LEU A 140 -10.60 -9.61 1.84
C LEU A 140 -9.38 -10.13 1.10
N GLY A 141 -8.24 -10.27 1.76
CA GLY A 141 -7.07 -10.81 1.06
C GLY A 141 -5.93 -11.22 1.96
N LEU A 142 -4.97 -11.88 1.32
CA LEU A 142 -3.71 -12.33 1.90
C LEU A 142 -2.61 -12.00 0.92
N SER A 143 -1.45 -11.62 1.42
CA SER A 143 -0.29 -11.36 0.58
C SER A 143 1.00 -11.78 1.23
N VAL A 144 1.97 -12.08 0.39
CA VAL A 144 3.36 -12.35 0.76
C VAL A 144 4.26 -11.48 -0.10
N HIS A 145 5.36 -10.99 0.45
CA HIS A 145 6.34 -10.18 -0.28
C HIS A 145 7.75 -10.47 0.16
N VAL A 146 8.69 -10.26 -0.76
CA VAL A 146 10.12 -10.19 -0.45
C VAL A 146 10.52 -8.73 -0.27
N THR A 147 11.50 -8.47 0.60
CA THR A 147 11.96 -7.12 0.92
C THR A 147 13.41 -6.88 0.53
N ASN A 148 13.80 -5.62 0.35
CA ASN A 148 15.21 -5.21 0.28
C ASN A 148 15.85 -4.96 1.65
N ALA A 149 15.24 -5.46 2.74
CA ALA A 149 15.73 -5.29 4.09
C ALA A 149 17.05 -6.05 4.30
N ASP A 150 18.03 -5.41 4.94
CA ASP A 150 19.32 -6.04 5.28
C ASP A 150 19.28 -6.65 6.69
N VAL A 151 18.35 -6.20 7.56
CA VAL A 151 18.30 -6.55 8.99
C VAL A 151 17.01 -7.24 9.41
N VAL A 152 15.87 -6.95 8.76
CA VAL A 152 14.57 -7.58 9.02
C VAL A 152 14.38 -8.84 8.16
N ASP A 153 13.45 -9.73 8.55
CA ASP A 153 13.10 -10.92 7.75
C ASP A 153 12.86 -10.54 6.28
N ASN A 154 13.59 -11.21 5.37
CA ASN A 154 13.53 -10.97 3.92
C ASN A 154 12.15 -11.26 3.28
N VAL A 155 11.23 -11.82 4.07
CA VAL A 155 9.88 -12.22 3.64
C VAL A 155 8.87 -11.73 4.67
N GLY A 156 7.84 -11.04 4.19
CA GLY A 156 6.73 -10.54 5.00
C GLY A 156 5.39 -10.82 4.34
N GLY A 157 4.31 -10.33 4.95
CA GLY A 157 2.97 -10.48 4.41
C GLY A 157 1.94 -9.58 5.07
N PHE A 158 0.79 -9.46 4.43
CA PHE A 158 -0.36 -8.72 4.96
C PHE A 158 -1.63 -9.55 4.92
N PHE A 159 -2.44 -9.41 5.97
CA PHE A 159 -3.88 -9.61 5.88
C PHE A 159 -4.52 -8.35 5.31
N GLN A 160 -5.53 -8.52 4.46
CA GLN A 160 -6.24 -7.43 3.83
C GLN A 160 -7.72 -7.45 4.17
N LEU A 161 -8.24 -6.28 4.52
CA LEU A 161 -9.67 -5.98 4.64
C LEU A 161 -9.88 -4.54 4.17
N GLY A 162 -10.76 -4.33 3.21
CA GLY A 162 -11.11 -2.99 2.78
C GLY A 162 -12.45 -2.91 2.08
N TYR A 163 -12.84 -1.69 1.76
CA TYR A 163 -14.04 -1.38 1.00
C TYR A 163 -13.64 -0.54 -0.21
N GLN A 164 -14.12 -0.94 -1.39
CA GLN A 164 -13.99 -0.18 -2.63
C GLN A 164 -15.34 0.47 -2.98
N PHE A 165 -15.31 1.73 -3.39
CA PHE A 165 -16.46 2.53 -3.81
C PHE A 165 -16.56 2.55 -5.33
#